data_AF-A0A9C8ZPU1-F1
#
_entry.id   AF-A0A9C8ZPU1-F1
#
_cell.length_a   1.000
_cell.length_b   1.000
_cell.length_c   1.000
_cell.angle_alpha   90.00
_cell.angle_beta   90.00
_cell.angle_gamma   90.00
#
_symmetry.space_group_name_H-M   'P 1'
#
loop_
_entity.id
_entity.type
_entity.pdbx_description
1 polymer ?
#
loop_
_entity_poly.entity_id
_entity_poly.type
_entity_poly.pdbx_seq_one_letter_code
_entity_poly.pdbx_strand_id
1 'polypeptide(L)'
;MGNKRRRLTGVVVSNKMDKTVVVQVERTYRHPLYEKVVRSHKRYMAHDEGNECEIGDTVVIVESRPLSRHKRWVVQEIIREDISARTTDVADLVSVPGDEEEPAAEQAEGS
;
A
#
# COMPACT_ATOMS: atom_id res chain seq x y z
N MET A 1 12.27 5.68 -31.37
CA MET A 1 11.32 4.55 -31.18
C MET A 1 11.25 4.24 -29.70
N GLY A 2 10.12 4.50 -29.06
CA GLY A 2 9.98 4.40 -27.60
C GLY A 2 10.05 2.95 -27.11
N ASN A 3 10.75 2.71 -26.01
CA ASN A 3 10.82 1.41 -25.34
C ASN A 3 9.41 0.93 -24.95
N LYS A 4 8.86 -0.01 -25.72
CA LYS A 4 7.53 -0.61 -25.50
C LYS A 4 7.60 -1.82 -24.56
N ARG A 5 8.27 -1.67 -23.42
CA ARG A 5 8.34 -2.71 -22.39
C ARG A 5 7.13 -2.57 -21.46
N ARG A 6 6.45 -3.68 -21.17
CA ARG A 6 5.29 -3.65 -20.27
C ARG A 6 5.78 -3.39 -18.85
N ARG A 7 5.09 -2.47 -18.16
CA ARG A 7 5.29 -2.17 -16.75
C ARG A 7 4.08 -2.67 -15.97
N LEU A 8 4.31 -3.30 -14.83
CA LEU A 8 3.28 -3.75 -13.91
C LEU A 8 3.61 -3.22 -12.52
N THR A 9 2.59 -2.87 -11.75
CA THR A 9 2.73 -2.47 -10.35
C THR A 9 2.21 -3.60 -9.47
N GLY A 10 2.90 -3.90 -8.38
CA GLY A 10 2.48 -4.95 -7.45
C GLY A 10 3.20 -4.85 -6.11
N VAL A 11 2.80 -5.71 -5.18
CA VAL A 11 3.34 -5.73 -3.81
C VAL A 11 4.34 -6.88 -3.66
N VAL A 12 5.43 -6.64 -2.95
CA VAL A 12 6.42 -7.68 -2.63
C VAL A 12 5.86 -8.62 -1.55
N VAL A 13 5.71 -9.90 -1.89
CA VAL A 13 5.20 -10.93 -0.98
C VAL A 13 6.33 -11.71 -0.30
N SER A 14 7.46 -11.86 -0.97
CA SER A 14 8.59 -12.65 -0.45
C SER A 14 9.92 -12.19 -1.05
N ASN A 15 10.91 -12.02 -0.18
CA ASN A 15 12.30 -11.70 -0.51
C ASN A 15 13.27 -12.82 -0.06
N LYS A 16 12.79 -14.05 0.15
CA LYS A 16 13.62 -15.18 0.68
C LYS A 16 14.74 -15.66 -0.25
N MET A 17 14.80 -15.18 -1.50
CA MET A 17 15.76 -15.65 -2.50
C MET A 17 16.81 -14.57 -2.77
N ASP A 18 18.05 -14.98 -3.04
CA ASP A 18 19.10 -14.05 -3.44
C ASP A 18 18.80 -13.37 -4.78
N LYS A 19 18.99 -12.04 -4.81
CA LYS A 19 18.83 -11.19 -6.00
C LYS A 19 17.48 -11.32 -6.68
N THR A 20 16.44 -11.73 -5.95
CA THR A 20 15.11 -12.00 -6.50
C THR A 20 14.01 -11.83 -5.50
N VAL A 21 12.99 -11.11 -5.92
CA VAL A 21 11.77 -10.90 -5.16
C VAL A 21 10.56 -11.48 -5.88
N VAL A 22 9.59 -11.93 -5.09
CA VAL A 22 8.30 -12.39 -5.60
C VAL A 22 7.29 -11.27 -5.44
N VAL A 23 6.87 -10.69 -6.56
CA VAL A 23 5.90 -9.60 -6.64
C VAL A 23 4.54 -10.18 -7.00
N GLN A 24 3.51 -9.80 -6.24
CA GLN A 24 2.13 -10.09 -6.55
C GLN A 24 1.49 -8.90 -7.25
N VAL A 25 1.11 -9.10 -8.51
CA VAL A 25 0.39 -8.12 -9.30
C VAL A 25 -1.08 -8.48 -9.27
N GLU A 26 -1.90 -7.49 -8.95
CA GLU A 26 -3.34 -7.61 -9.01
C GLU A 26 -3.89 -7.06 -10.34
N ARG A 27 -4.87 -7.74 -10.91
CA ARG A 27 -5.68 -7.20 -12.00
C ARG A 27 -7.15 -7.41 -11.71
N THR A 28 -7.95 -6.42 -12.07
CA THR A 28 -9.41 -6.49 -12.01
C THR A 28 -9.95 -6.68 -13.41
N TYR A 29 -10.79 -7.69 -13.61
CA TYR A 29 -11.45 -7.94 -14.90
C TYR A 29 -12.91 -8.30 -14.68
N ARG A 30 -13.76 -8.05 -15.68
CA ARG A 30 -15.15 -8.49 -15.67
C ARG A 30 -15.24 -9.91 -16.20
N HIS A 31 -15.99 -10.78 -15.53
CA HIS A 31 -16.26 -12.11 -16.05
C HIS A 31 -17.03 -12.00 -17.38
N PRO A 32 -16.61 -12.70 -18.45
CA PRO A 32 -17.16 -12.46 -19.80
C PRO A 32 -18.65 -12.79 -19.93
N LEU A 33 -19.15 -13.79 -19.18
CA LEU A 33 -20.55 -14.22 -19.24
C LEU A 33 -21.46 -13.53 -18.23
N TYR A 34 -20.91 -13.13 -17.07
CA TYR A 34 -21.73 -12.71 -15.91
C TYR A 34 -21.46 -11.25 -15.52
N GLU A 35 -20.50 -10.59 -16.16
CA GLU A 35 -20.09 -9.19 -15.96
C GLU A 35 -19.68 -8.80 -14.52
N LYS A 36 -19.71 -9.75 -13.57
CA LYS A 36 -19.21 -9.59 -12.22
C LYS A 36 -17.73 -9.18 -12.24
N VAL A 37 -17.40 -8.18 -11.45
CA VAL A 37 -16.03 -7.70 -11.26
C VAL A 37 -15.27 -8.72 -10.39
N VAL A 38 -14.21 -9.31 -10.95
CA VAL A 38 -13.37 -10.30 -10.29
C VAL A 38 -11.94 -9.78 -10.19
N ARG A 39 -11.34 -9.96 -9.01
CA ARG A 39 -9.92 -9.64 -8.74
C ARG A 39 -9.09 -10.91 -8.94
N SER A 40 -8.04 -10.82 -9.74
CA SER A 40 -7.09 -11.90 -9.99
C SER A 40 -5.70 -11.47 -9.57
N HIS A 41 -4.99 -12.33 -8.86
CA HIS A 41 -3.61 -12.13 -8.48
C HIS A 41 -2.69 -13.02 -9.33
N LYS A 42 -1.53 -12.50 -9.73
CA LYS A 42 -0.48 -13.28 -10.37
C LYS A 42 0.87 -12.92 -9.77
N ARG A 43 1.65 -13.96 -9.48
CA ARG A 43 3.00 -13.83 -8.90
C ARG A 43 4.04 -13.81 -10.00
N TYR A 44 4.99 -12.89 -9.87
CA TYR A 44 6.10 -12.69 -10.80
C TYR A 44 7.41 -12.71 -10.04
N MET A 45 8.42 -13.37 -10.59
CA MET A 45 9.78 -13.30 -10.06
C MET A 45 10.51 -12.15 -10.74
N ALA A 46 10.83 -11.13 -9.95
CA ALA A 46 11.57 -9.97 -10.40
C ALA A 46 13.01 -10.03 -9.92
N HIS A 47 13.93 -9.61 -10.77
CA HIS A 47 15.34 -9.47 -10.45
C HIS A 47 15.62 -8.09 -9.87
N ASP A 48 16.37 -8.11 -8.78
CA ASP A 48 16.90 -6.95 -8.08
C ASP A 48 18.36 -7.30 -7.74
N GLU A 49 19.31 -6.43 -8.10
CA GLU A 49 20.74 -6.68 -7.84
C GLU A 49 21.15 -6.23 -6.44
N GLY A 50 20.46 -5.23 -5.89
CA GLY A 50 20.77 -4.60 -4.60
C GLY A 50 20.05 -5.23 -3.41
N ASN A 51 19.05 -6.10 -3.64
CA ASN A 51 18.18 -6.63 -2.59
C ASN A 51 17.56 -5.51 -1.72
N GLU A 52 17.27 -4.36 -2.34
CA GLU A 52 16.79 -3.15 -1.66
C GLU A 52 15.29 -3.21 -1.35
N CYS A 53 14.58 -4.21 -1.89
CA CYS A 53 13.14 -4.37 -1.72
C CYS A 53 12.79 -5.16 -0.43
N GLU A 54 11.94 -4.57 0.41
CA GLU A 54 11.41 -5.22 1.62
C GLU A 54 10.04 -5.86 1.36
N ILE A 55 9.58 -6.66 2.32
CA ILE A 55 8.24 -7.29 2.23
C ILE A 55 7.19 -6.22 2.51
N GLY A 56 6.20 -6.10 1.63
CA GLY A 56 5.13 -5.10 1.76
C GLY A 56 5.33 -3.86 0.91
N ASP A 57 6.50 -3.67 0.30
CA ASP A 57 6.74 -2.55 -0.61
C ASP A 57 5.91 -2.68 -1.90
N THR A 58 5.42 -1.55 -2.39
CA THR A 58 4.83 -1.44 -3.73
C THR A 58 5.95 -1.19 -4.72
N VAL A 59 6.07 -2.06 -5.73
CA VAL A 59 7.16 -1.99 -6.72
C VAL A 59 6.61 -1.97 -8.14
N VAL A 60 7.29 -1.25 -9.02
CA VAL A 60 7.07 -1.26 -10.47
C VAL A 60 8.07 -2.21 -11.10
N ILE A 61 7.56 -3.24 -11.78
CA ILE A 61 8.36 -4.22 -12.50
C ILE A 61 8.24 -4.00 -14.02
N VAL A 62 9.35 -4.20 -14.73
CA VAL A 62 9.42 -4.08 -16.18
C VAL A 62 9.81 -5.41 -16.82
N GLU A 63 9.23 -5.72 -17.98
CA GLU A 63 9.65 -6.89 -18.78
C GLU A 63 11.11 -6.75 -19.22
N SER A 64 11.89 -7.81 -19.01
CA SER A 64 13.30 -7.89 -19.39
C SER A 64 13.57 -9.09 -20.28
N ARG A 65 14.81 -9.19 -20.78
CA ARG A 65 15.32 -10.48 -21.29
C ARG A 65 15.18 -11.56 -20.21
N PRO A 66 15.00 -12.84 -20.58
CA PRO A 66 15.02 -13.92 -19.61
C PRO A 66 16.37 -13.93 -18.87
N LEU A 67 16.33 -13.76 -17.55
CA LEU A 67 17.49 -13.87 -16.67
C LEU A 67 17.62 -15.28 -16.11
N SER A 68 16.51 -16.04 -16.09
CA SER A 68 16.43 -17.43 -15.65
C SER A 68 15.21 -18.11 -16.28
N ARG A 69 14.91 -19.36 -15.88
CA ARG A 69 13.75 -20.12 -16.34
C ARG A 69 12.42 -19.38 -16.09
N HIS A 70 12.30 -18.74 -14.93
CA HIS A 70 11.08 -18.03 -14.51
C HIS A 70 11.24 -16.52 -14.31
N LYS A 71 12.49 -16.03 -14.19
CA LYS A 71 12.79 -14.61 -13.93
C LYS A 71 12.89 -13.86 -15.26
N ARG A 72 11.87 -13.05 -15.57
CA ARG A 72 11.74 -12.25 -16.81
C ARG A 72 11.36 -10.80 -16.54
N TRP A 73 11.42 -10.40 -15.28
CA TRP A 73 11.01 -9.10 -14.80
C TRP A 73 12.16 -8.49 -14.02
N VAL A 74 12.33 -7.18 -14.12
CA VAL A 74 13.33 -6.41 -13.37
C VAL A 74 12.58 -5.35 -12.57
N VAL A 75 13.00 -5.12 -11.32
CA VAL A 75 12.48 -4.03 -10.50
C VAL A 75 13.00 -2.71 -11.08
N GLN A 76 12.10 -1.79 -11.40
CA GLN A 76 12.46 -0.48 -11.94
C GLN A 76 12.38 0.61 -10.86
N GLU A 77 11.33 0.58 -10.04
CA GLU A 77 11.04 1.63 -9.06
C GLU A 77 10.37 1.02 -7.82
N ILE A 78 10.77 1.49 -6.64
CA ILE A 78 10.16 1.14 -5.35
C ILE A 78 9.32 2.35 -4.92
N ILE A 79 8.01 2.17 -4.91
CA ILE A 79 7.04 3.14 -4.42
C ILE A 79 6.80 2.79 -2.95
N ARG A 80 7.66 3.32 -2.07
CA ARG A 80 7.50 3.15 -0.63
C ARG A 80 6.31 4.01 -0.18
N GLU A 81 5.23 3.37 0.23
CA GLU A 81 4.08 4.05 0.83
C GLU A 81 4.38 4.22 2.33
N ASP A 82 5.24 5.19 2.66
CA ASP A 82 5.47 5.61 4.04
C ASP A 82 4.19 6.25 4.58
N ILE A 83 3.33 5.45 5.21
CA ILE A 83 2.11 5.93 5.90
C ILE A 83 2.48 6.65 7.22
N SER A 84 3.76 6.70 7.59
CA SER A 84 4.25 7.27 8.85
C SER A 84 4.02 8.78 9.00
N ALA A 85 3.83 9.51 7.89
CA ALA A 85 3.59 10.95 7.90
C ALA A 85 2.10 11.37 7.93
N ARG A 86 1.16 10.44 8.11
CA ARG A 86 -0.29 10.75 8.20
C ARG A 86 -0.90 10.50 9.58
N THR A 87 -0.16 10.84 10.64
CA THR A 87 -0.75 11.08 11.96
C THR A 87 -0.64 12.57 12.28
N THR A 88 -1.66 13.30 11.87
CA THR A 88 -2.02 14.69 12.16
C THR A 88 -3.33 14.80 11.36
N ASP A 89 -4.54 14.77 11.92
CA ASP A 89 -5.01 15.12 13.25
C ASP A 89 -6.36 14.40 13.48
N VAL A 90 -6.45 13.55 14.52
CA VAL A 90 -7.75 13.08 15.05
C VAL A 90 -8.02 13.69 16.44
N ALA A 91 -7.04 14.44 16.98
CA ALA A 91 -7.15 15.13 18.26
C ALA A 91 -7.87 16.50 18.17
N ASP A 92 -8.09 17.05 16.98
CA ASP A 92 -8.71 18.39 16.81
C ASP A 92 -10.26 18.37 16.78
N LEU A 93 -10.90 17.19 16.74
CA LEU A 93 -12.37 17.07 16.76
C LEU A 93 -12.97 16.74 18.13
N VAL A 94 -12.17 16.71 19.20
CA VAL A 94 -12.66 16.69 20.58
C VAL A 94 -11.94 17.76 21.40
N SER A 95 -12.02 19.01 20.94
CA SER A 95 -12.16 20.11 21.89
C SER A 95 -13.65 20.29 22.10
N VAL A 96 -14.19 19.65 23.13
CA VAL A 96 -15.39 20.18 23.77
C VAL A 96 -14.90 21.44 24.48
N PRO A 97 -15.19 22.66 24.01
CA PRO A 97 -14.91 23.85 24.80
C PRO A 97 -15.67 23.67 26.12
N GLY A 98 -14.93 23.76 27.22
CA GLY A 98 -15.53 23.82 28.54
C GLY A 98 -16.40 25.06 28.62
N ASP A 99 -17.71 24.88 28.63
CA ASP A 99 -18.64 25.84 29.20
C ASP A 99 -18.56 25.69 30.73
N GLU A 100 -17.61 26.42 31.31
CA GLU A 100 -17.73 26.89 32.69
C GLU A 100 -18.71 28.08 32.69
N GLU A 101 -19.85 27.94 33.37
CA GLU A 101 -20.42 28.89 34.35
C GLU A 101 -21.96 28.75 34.46
N GLU A 102 -22.43 28.26 35.60
CA GLU A 102 -23.54 28.91 36.29
C GLU A 102 -23.19 29.00 37.77
N PRO A 103 -22.88 30.19 38.31
CA PRO A 103 -22.96 30.44 39.74
C PRO A 103 -24.38 30.93 40.07
N ALA A 104 -25.12 30.15 40.84
CA ALA A 104 -26.30 30.64 41.53
C ALA A 104 -26.21 30.22 43.00
N ALA A 105 -25.93 31.24 43.80
CA ALA A 105 -26.01 31.26 45.24
C ALA A 105 -27.43 30.96 45.75
N GLU A 106 -27.52 30.95 47.08
CA GLU A 106 -28.65 31.47 47.88
C GLU A 106 -29.49 30.42 48.63
N GLN A 107 -29.04 30.22 49.87
CA GLN A 107 -29.79 30.29 51.13
C GLN A 107 -30.94 29.30 51.49
N ALA A 108 -30.83 28.90 52.76
CA ALA A 108 -31.86 29.01 53.80
C ALA A 108 -32.89 27.88 54.07
N GLU A 109 -33.02 27.66 55.39
CA GLU A 109 -34.13 27.09 56.17
C GLU A 109 -34.37 25.58 56.01
N GLY A 110 -34.11 24.76 57.03
CA GLY A 110 -34.81 24.75 58.32
C GLY A 110 -35.62 23.43 58.35
N SER A 111 -35.81 22.71 59.43
CA SER A 111 -35.50 22.81 60.86
C SER A 111 -35.48 21.37 61.41
#